data_AF-A0A3L8Q639-F1
#
_entry.id   AF-A0A3L8Q639-F1
#
_cell.length_a   1.000
_cell.length_b   1.000
_cell.length_c   1.000
_cell.angle_alpha   90.00
_cell.angle_beta   90.00
_cell.angle_gamma   90.00
#
_symmetry.space_group_name_H-M   'P 1'
#
loop_
_entity.id
_entity.type
_entity.pdbx_description
1 polymer ?
#
loop_
_entity_poly.entity_id
_entity_poly.type
_entity_poly.pdbx_seq_one_letter_code
_entity_poly.pdbx_strand_id
1 'polypeptide(L)'
;GDKMMAGRFVGSTDPIMEMLSASITVDQRLSEVDIQGSMAYAKALEKAGILSKTELEKILSGLEKISEEWSKGVFGVIQTDEDIHTANERRLKELIGDVAGKLHTGRSRNDQVVTDLKLFMKNSLSIISTHLLQLIKTLVERAAM
;
A
#
# COMPACT_ATOMS: atom_id res chain seq x y z
N GLY A 1 -19.33 -10.55 -6.86
CA GLY A 1 -18.44 -11.29 -5.94
C GLY A 1 -17.31 -10.34 -5.68
N ASP A 2 -17.46 -9.52 -4.66
CA ASP A 2 -16.92 -8.14 -4.67
C ASP A 2 -15.77 -7.92 -3.68
N LYS A 3 -15.23 -9.01 -3.10
CA LYS A 3 -14.16 -8.95 -2.09
C LYS A 3 -12.96 -9.78 -2.54
N MET A 4 -11.77 -9.18 -2.48
CA MET A 4 -10.54 -9.77 -3.03
C MET A 4 -9.91 -10.84 -2.11
N MET A 5 -10.11 -10.78 -0.79
CA MET A 5 -9.72 -11.86 0.13
C MET A 5 -10.84 -12.86 0.42
N ALA A 6 -12.08 -12.59 -0.01
CA ALA A 6 -13.14 -13.56 0.10
C ALA A 6 -12.81 -14.74 -0.83
N GLY A 7 -12.40 -15.88 -0.26
CA GLY A 7 -12.30 -17.13 -0.99
C GLY A 7 -13.63 -17.55 -1.64
N ARG A 8 -13.79 -18.84 -1.96
CA ARG A 8 -15.06 -19.33 -2.52
C ARG A 8 -16.15 -19.45 -1.44
N PHE A 9 -16.81 -18.35 -1.12
CA PHE A 9 -17.98 -18.32 -0.24
C PHE A 9 -19.30 -18.32 -1.03
N VAL A 10 -20.30 -19.04 -0.51
CA VAL A 10 -21.66 -19.15 -1.11
C VAL A 10 -22.62 -18.10 -0.51
N GLY A 11 -22.19 -17.34 0.50
CA GLY A 11 -22.98 -16.28 1.16
C GLY A 11 -22.11 -15.11 1.63
N SER A 12 -22.73 -14.15 2.31
CA SER A 12 -22.02 -13.00 2.91
C SER A 12 -21.23 -13.42 4.16
N THR A 13 -20.07 -12.81 4.36
CA THR A 13 -19.28 -12.99 5.59
C THR A 13 -20.01 -12.38 6.78
N ASP A 14 -19.90 -13.00 7.94
CA ASP A 14 -20.47 -12.45 9.19
C ASP A 14 -19.79 -11.11 9.54
N PRO A 15 -20.53 -10.05 9.93
CA PRO A 15 -19.95 -8.74 10.24
C PRO A 15 -18.86 -8.78 11.31
N ILE A 16 -18.95 -9.68 12.30
CA ILE A 16 -17.91 -9.84 13.33
C ILE A 16 -16.64 -10.41 12.71
N MET A 17 -16.78 -11.37 11.80
CA MET A 17 -15.64 -11.93 11.07
C MET A 17 -14.97 -10.88 10.18
N GLU A 18 -15.76 -10.03 9.49
CA GLU A 18 -15.23 -8.94 8.67
C GLU A 18 -14.40 -7.97 9.51
N MET A 19 -14.93 -7.52 10.65
CA MET A 19 -14.19 -6.64 11.58
C MET A 19 -12.93 -7.30 12.13
N LEU A 20 -12.97 -8.60 12.45
CA LEU A 20 -11.81 -9.34 12.97
C LEU A 20 -10.72 -9.51 11.90
N SER A 21 -11.10 -9.66 10.64
CA SER A 21 -10.16 -9.83 9.52
C SER A 21 -9.57 -8.51 9.00
N ALA A 22 -10.24 -7.38 9.24
CA ALA A 22 -9.81 -6.10 8.70
C ALA A 22 -8.54 -5.58 9.40
N SER A 23 -7.55 -5.18 8.61
CA SER A 23 -6.28 -4.61 9.07
C SER A 23 -6.13 -3.13 8.74
N ILE A 24 -7.04 -2.54 7.96
CA ILE A 24 -6.98 -1.15 7.48
C ILE A 24 -6.71 -0.10 8.56
N THR A 25 -7.27 -0.30 9.76
CA THR A 25 -7.09 0.63 10.90
C THR A 25 -5.64 0.73 11.37
N VAL A 26 -4.84 -0.31 11.11
CA VAL A 26 -3.42 -0.41 11.49
C VAL A 26 -2.50 -0.28 10.29
N ASP A 27 -2.81 -0.95 9.19
CA ASP A 27 -1.92 -1.07 8.03
C ASP A 27 -2.02 0.09 7.04
N GLN A 28 -2.96 1.03 7.20
CA GLN A 28 -3.01 2.26 6.39
C GLN A 28 -1.69 3.07 6.42
N ARG A 29 -0.86 2.87 7.45
CA ARG A 29 0.51 3.42 7.55
C ARG A 29 1.47 2.92 6.46
N LEU A 30 1.10 1.83 5.77
CA LEU A 30 1.85 1.25 4.66
C LEU A 30 1.45 1.85 3.31
N SER A 31 0.53 2.82 3.27
CA SER A 31 -0.01 3.40 2.02
C SER A 31 1.07 3.87 1.06
N GLU A 32 2.05 4.62 1.55
CA GLU A 32 3.15 5.14 0.73
C GLU A 32 3.99 4.02 0.11
N VAL A 33 4.34 3.00 0.89
CA VAL A 33 5.20 1.90 0.40
C VAL A 33 4.45 0.93 -0.50
N ASP A 34 3.15 0.69 -0.28
CA ASP A 34 2.31 -0.08 -1.19
C ASP A 34 2.17 0.61 -2.55
N ILE A 35 1.98 1.93 -2.56
CA ILE A 35 1.93 2.72 -3.81
C ILE A 35 3.28 2.64 -4.54
N GLN A 36 4.40 2.84 -3.84
CA GLN A 36 5.74 2.72 -4.43
C GLN A 36 5.99 1.33 -5.02
N GLY A 37 5.63 0.27 -4.27
CA GLY A 37 5.72 -1.11 -4.72
C GLY A 37 4.85 -1.38 -5.94
N SER A 38 3.63 -0.84 -5.94
CA SER A 38 2.68 -0.95 -7.05
C SER A 38 3.14 -0.20 -8.32
N MET A 39 3.74 0.98 -8.19
CA MET A 39 4.33 1.68 -9.34
C MET A 39 5.50 0.89 -9.94
N ALA A 40 6.34 0.28 -9.10
CA ALA A 40 7.43 -0.58 -9.57
C ALA A 40 6.89 -1.85 -10.27
N TYR A 41 5.86 -2.47 -9.71
CA TYR A 41 5.23 -3.65 -10.28
C TYR A 41 4.54 -3.35 -11.62
N ALA A 42 3.86 -2.21 -11.75
CA ALA A 42 3.29 -1.77 -13.02
C ALA A 42 4.35 -1.67 -14.13
N LYS A 43 5.52 -1.10 -13.83
CA LYS A 43 6.65 -1.04 -14.76
C LYS A 43 7.16 -2.43 -15.14
N ALA A 44 7.17 -3.38 -14.20
CA ALA A 44 7.54 -4.77 -14.49
C ALA A 44 6.53 -5.46 -15.42
N LEU A 45 5.23 -5.22 -15.23
CA LEU A 45 4.18 -5.76 -16.08
C LEU A 45 4.23 -5.20 -17.51
N GLU A 46 4.54 -3.91 -17.68
CA GLU A 46 4.75 -3.33 -19.02
C GLU A 46 5.94 -3.98 -19.72
N LYS A 47 7.07 -4.11 -19.00
CA LYS A 47 8.25 -4.80 -19.53
C LYS A 47 7.99 -6.26 -19.91
N ALA A 48 7.07 -6.92 -19.20
CA ALA A 48 6.63 -8.29 -19.48
C ALA A 48 5.59 -8.39 -20.61
N GLY A 49 5.14 -7.27 -21.18
CA GLY A 49 4.13 -7.22 -22.25
C GLY A 49 2.69 -7.43 -21.78
N ILE A 50 2.43 -7.38 -20.47
CA ILE A 50 1.08 -7.52 -19.88
C ILE A 50 0.32 -6.19 -19.92
N LEU A 51 1.04 -5.07 -19.75
CA LEU A 51 0.53 -3.72 -19.91
C LEU A 51 1.11 -3.08 -21.17
N SER A 52 0.30 -2.31 -21.88
CA SER A 52 0.80 -1.34 -22.86
C SER A 52 1.36 -0.10 -22.16
N LYS A 53 2.17 0.70 -22.87
CA LYS A 53 2.69 1.98 -22.36
C LYS A 53 1.59 2.94 -21.90
N THR A 54 0.50 3.02 -22.66
CA THR A 54 -0.65 3.87 -22.30
C THR A 54 -1.38 3.37 -21.03
N GLU A 55 -1.45 2.06 -20.82
CA GLU A 55 -2.02 1.50 -19.60
C GLU A 55 -1.09 1.72 -18.39
N LEU A 56 0.23 1.58 -18.58
CA LEU A 56 1.23 1.90 -17.58
C LEU A 56 1.11 3.37 -17.14
N GLU A 57 1.07 4.31 -18.08
CA GLU A 57 0.94 5.75 -17.79
C GLU A 57 -0.33 6.06 -17.00
N LYS A 58 -1.46 5.44 -17.35
CA LYS A 58 -2.72 5.57 -16.59
C LYS A 58 -2.57 5.06 -15.16
N ILE A 59 -1.97 3.88 -14.97
CA ILE A 59 -1.76 3.30 -13.65
C ILE A 59 -0.83 4.19 -12.81
N LEU A 60 0.30 4.64 -13.36
CA LEU A 60 1.24 5.50 -12.65
C LEU A 60 0.58 6.82 -12.24
N SER A 61 -0.13 7.49 -13.16
CA SER A 61 -0.83 8.73 -12.83
C SER A 61 -1.93 8.54 -11.78
N GLY A 62 -2.66 7.42 -11.84
CA GLY A 62 -3.66 7.07 -10.83
C GLY A 62 -3.03 6.87 -9.45
N LEU A 63 -1.93 6.12 -9.38
CA LEU A 63 -1.18 5.87 -8.14
C LEU A 63 -0.57 7.16 -7.55
N GLU A 64 -0.07 8.07 -8.39
CA GLU A 64 0.41 9.39 -7.94
C GLU A 64 -0.71 10.21 -7.29
N LYS A 65 -1.90 10.25 -7.90
CA LYS A 65 -3.07 10.92 -7.31
C LYS A 65 -3.45 10.32 -5.96
N ILE A 66 -3.43 9.00 -5.83
CA ILE A 66 -3.71 8.31 -4.56
C ILE A 66 -2.66 8.67 -3.51
N SER A 67 -1.38 8.74 -3.89
CA SER A 67 -0.31 9.19 -2.99
C SER A 67 -0.53 10.62 -2.50
N GLU A 68 -1.03 11.51 -3.36
CA GLU A 68 -1.40 12.86 -2.97
C GLU A 68 -2.59 12.87 -2.00
N GLU A 69 -3.61 12.04 -2.23
CA GLU A 69 -4.78 11.95 -1.36
C GLU A 69 -4.39 11.48 0.05
N TRP A 70 -3.53 10.46 0.16
CA TRP A 70 -2.98 10.00 1.44
C TRP A 70 -2.16 11.09 2.14
N SER A 71 -1.24 11.74 1.42
CA SER A 71 -0.36 12.76 2.03
C SER A 71 -1.11 14.02 2.48
N LYS A 72 -2.22 14.36 1.82
CA LYS A 72 -3.11 15.47 2.21
C LYS A 72 -4.13 15.07 3.28
N GLY A 73 -4.22 13.79 3.66
CA GLY A 73 -5.20 13.27 4.61
C GLY A 73 -6.65 13.34 4.10
N VAL A 74 -6.84 13.35 2.77
CA VAL A 74 -8.17 13.43 2.13
C VAL A 74 -8.63 12.10 1.55
N PHE A 75 -7.79 11.05 1.61
CA PHE A 75 -8.17 9.71 1.20
C PHE A 75 -9.33 9.20 2.09
N GLY A 76 -10.46 8.87 1.46
CA GLY A 76 -11.63 8.33 2.15
C GLY A 76 -11.56 6.81 2.26
N VAL A 77 -11.12 6.30 3.41
CA VAL A 77 -11.26 4.89 3.76
C VAL A 77 -12.75 4.58 3.94
N ILE A 78 -13.23 3.51 3.31
CA ILE A 78 -14.63 3.08 3.40
C ILE A 78 -14.75 1.74 4.11
N GLN A 79 -15.96 1.41 4.57
CA GLN A 79 -16.21 0.18 5.35
C GLN A 79 -15.83 -1.11 4.62
N THR A 80 -15.84 -1.09 3.28
CA THR A 80 -15.49 -2.27 2.47
C THR A 80 -13.98 -2.41 2.22
N ASP A 81 -13.16 -1.46 2.69
CA ASP A 81 -11.69 -1.57 2.63
C ASP A 81 -11.23 -2.52 3.76
N GLU A 82 -10.78 -3.72 3.38
CA GLU A 82 -10.33 -4.75 4.32
C GLU A 82 -8.93 -4.43 4.86
N ASP A 83 -8.06 -3.97 3.97
CA ASP A 83 -6.65 -3.66 4.18
C ASP A 83 -6.23 -2.46 3.32
N ILE A 84 -5.03 -1.93 3.55
CA ILE A 84 -4.49 -0.82 2.74
C ILE A 84 -4.45 -1.12 1.24
N HIS A 85 -4.22 -2.38 0.88
CA HIS A 85 -4.07 -2.77 -0.50
C HIS A 85 -5.40 -2.74 -1.26
N THR A 86 -6.47 -3.25 -0.65
CA THR A 86 -7.84 -3.17 -1.18
C THR A 86 -8.32 -1.73 -1.25
N ALA A 87 -7.96 -0.89 -0.27
CA ALA A 87 -8.25 0.54 -0.32
C ALA A 87 -7.60 1.22 -1.54
N ASN A 88 -6.30 1.02 -1.76
CA ASN A 88 -5.58 1.58 -2.89
C ASN A 88 -6.05 1.01 -4.24
N GLU A 89 -6.33 -0.30 -4.31
CA GLU A 89 -6.83 -0.95 -5.53
C GLU A 89 -8.24 -0.48 -5.90
N ARG A 90 -9.14 -0.33 -4.91
CA ARG A 90 -10.46 0.28 -5.09
C ARG A 90 -10.32 1.69 -5.63
N ARG A 91 -9.53 2.53 -4.95
CA ARG A 91 -9.38 3.93 -5.34
C ARG A 91 -8.76 4.06 -6.74
N LEU A 92 -7.80 3.19 -7.08
CA LEU A 92 -7.23 3.15 -8.42
C LEU A 92 -8.31 2.82 -9.45
N LYS A 93 -9.14 1.81 -9.20
CA LYS A 93 -10.27 1.47 -10.09
C LYS A 93 -11.25 2.62 -10.26
N GLU A 94 -11.57 3.38 -9.21
CA GLU A 94 -12.41 4.58 -9.31
C GLU A 94 -11.80 5.65 -10.21
N LEU A 95 -10.47 5.80 -10.21
CA LEU A 95 -9.77 6.83 -10.98
C LEU A 95 -9.56 6.46 -12.45
N ILE A 96 -9.28 5.18 -12.75
CA ILE A 96 -8.83 4.77 -14.10
C ILE A 96 -9.66 3.65 -14.73
N GLY A 97 -10.67 3.14 -14.02
CA GLY A 97 -11.55 2.07 -14.49
C GLY A 97 -10.88 0.69 -14.53
N ASP A 98 -11.34 -0.17 -15.44
CA ASP A 98 -11.01 -1.60 -15.45
C ASP A 98 -9.53 -1.92 -15.65
N VAL A 99 -8.75 -1.00 -16.24
CA VAL A 99 -7.29 -1.18 -16.39
C VAL A 99 -6.59 -1.35 -15.04
N ALA A 100 -7.16 -0.80 -13.94
CA ALA A 100 -6.64 -0.99 -12.59
C ALA A 100 -6.55 -2.48 -12.20
N GLY A 101 -7.49 -3.30 -12.66
CA GLY A 101 -7.51 -4.73 -12.36
C GLY A 101 -6.31 -5.50 -12.93
N LYS A 102 -5.65 -4.97 -13.97
CA LYS A 102 -4.45 -5.59 -14.54
C LYS A 102 -3.23 -5.50 -13.62
N LEU A 103 -3.20 -4.53 -12.70
CA LEU A 103 -2.06 -4.31 -11.81
C LEU A 103 -1.77 -5.51 -10.89
N HIS A 104 -2.79 -6.32 -10.57
CA HIS A 104 -2.62 -7.49 -9.71
C HIS A 104 -2.25 -8.78 -10.50
N THR A 105 -2.06 -8.68 -11.83
CA THR A 105 -1.71 -9.86 -12.66
C THR A 105 -0.39 -10.45 -12.21
N GLY A 106 -0.39 -11.73 -11.80
CA GLY A 106 0.82 -12.44 -11.38
C GLY A 106 1.36 -12.05 -10.00
N ARG A 107 0.66 -11.19 -9.27
CA ARG A 107 1.01 -10.78 -7.90
C ARG A 107 0.11 -11.49 -6.90
N SER A 108 0.63 -11.85 -5.73
CA SER A 108 -0.15 -12.31 -4.59
C SER A 108 -0.11 -11.26 -3.49
N ARG A 109 -1.14 -11.23 -2.64
CA ARG A 109 -1.09 -10.40 -1.44
C ARG A 109 0.07 -10.80 -0.51
N ASN A 110 0.49 -12.07 -0.54
CA ASN A 110 1.60 -12.58 0.28
C ASN A 110 2.94 -11.92 -0.05
N ASP A 111 3.31 -11.82 -1.33
CA ASP A 111 4.57 -11.16 -1.72
C ASP A 111 4.46 -9.64 -1.63
N GLN A 112 3.28 -9.08 -1.91
CA GLN A 112 3.02 -7.65 -1.79
C GLN A 112 3.20 -7.16 -0.34
N VAL A 113 2.50 -7.75 0.64
CA VAL A 113 2.57 -7.30 2.03
C VAL A 113 3.97 -7.45 2.63
N VAL A 114 4.70 -8.49 2.25
CA VAL A 114 6.10 -8.70 2.69
C VAL A 114 7.02 -7.65 2.07
N THR A 115 6.80 -7.27 0.82
CA THR A 115 7.54 -6.20 0.15
C THR A 115 7.30 -4.87 0.86
N ASP A 116 6.03 -4.54 1.11
CA ASP A 116 5.63 -3.29 1.76
C ASP A 116 6.21 -3.21 3.17
N LEU A 117 6.10 -4.29 3.96
CA LEU A 117 6.66 -4.32 5.31
C LEU A 117 8.17 -4.11 5.30
N LYS A 118 8.92 -4.72 4.38
CA LYS A 118 10.37 -4.52 4.26
C LYS A 118 10.73 -3.09 3.87
N LEU A 119 9.99 -2.47 2.95
CA LEU A 119 10.18 -1.07 2.57
C LEU A 119 9.89 -0.14 3.75
N PHE A 120 8.77 -0.37 4.45
CA PHE A 120 8.40 0.39 5.64
C PHE A 120 9.45 0.28 6.74
N MET A 121 9.94 -0.93 7.02
CA MET A 121 11.00 -1.17 8.01
C MET A 121 12.29 -0.48 7.60
N LYS A 122 12.68 -0.54 6.32
CA LYS A 122 13.89 0.15 5.83
C LYS A 122 13.83 1.65 6.07
N ASN A 123 12.69 2.28 5.76
CA ASN A 123 12.49 3.72 5.99
C ASN A 123 12.49 4.03 7.50
N SER A 124 11.78 3.23 8.29
CA SER A 124 11.70 3.38 9.75
C SER A 124 13.07 3.25 10.44
N LEU A 125 13.90 2.29 10.01
CA LEU A 125 15.24 2.09 10.55
C LEU A 125 16.14 3.31 10.34
N SER A 126 16.03 3.99 9.21
CA SER A 126 16.78 5.23 8.94
C SER A 126 16.42 6.33 9.94
N ILE A 127 15.13 6.51 10.22
CA ILE A 127 14.61 7.51 11.17
C ILE A 127 15.07 7.18 12.60
N ILE A 128 14.87 5.94 13.03
CA ILE A 128 15.24 5.48 14.38
C ILE A 128 16.74 5.62 14.59
N SER A 129 17.56 5.24 13.61
CA SER A 129 19.03 5.37 13.70
C SER A 129 19.45 6.83 13.85
N THR A 130 18.79 7.74 13.15
CA THR A 130 19.05 9.19 13.24
C THR A 130 18.75 9.71 14.63
N HIS A 131 17.57 9.37 15.19
CA HIS A 131 17.20 9.77 16.55
C HIS A 131 18.11 9.16 17.61
N LEU A 132 18.51 7.89 17.44
CA LEU A 132 19.43 7.22 18.36
C LEU A 132 20.79 7.91 18.39
N LEU A 133 21.36 8.21 17.21
CA LEU A 133 22.64 8.93 17.13
C LEU A 133 22.55 10.33 17.73
N GLN A 134 21.43 11.04 17.52
CA GLN A 134 21.20 12.34 18.12
C GLN A 134 21.15 12.27 19.65
N LEU A 135 20.47 11.27 20.20
CA LEU A 135 20.43 11.04 21.65
C LEU A 135 21.83 10.74 22.20
N ILE A 136 22.58 9.84 21.56
CA ILE A 136 23.96 9.50 21.95
C ILE A 136 24.83 10.76 21.95
N LYS A 137 24.76 11.57 20.89
CA LYS A 137 25.50 12.82 20.77
C LYS A 137 25.19 13.77 21.95
N THR A 138 23.92 13.98 22.26
CA THR A 138 23.51 14.84 23.37
C THR A 138 24.02 14.34 24.72
N LEU A 139 24.03 13.03 24.96
CA LEU A 139 24.58 12.44 26.18
C LEU A 139 26.11 12.66 26.28
N VAL A 140 26.84 12.47 25.19
CA VAL A 140 28.29 12.70 25.13
C VAL A 140 28.63 14.17 25.38
N GLU A 141 27.91 15.10 24.76
CA GLU A 141 28.11 16.54 24.96
C GLU A 141 27.88 16.94 26.42
N ARG A 142 26.87 16.38 27.09
CA ARG A 142 26.60 16.62 28.50
C ARG A 142 27.64 16.02 29.44
N ALA A 143 28.21 14.88 29.10
CA ALA A 143 29.22 14.22 29.92
C ALA A 143 30.61 14.87 29.81
N ALA A 144 30.88 15.59 28.71
CA ALA A 144 32.13 16.32 28.49
C ALA A 144 32.16 17.72 29.12
N MET A 145 31.00 18.21 29.60
CA MET A 145 30.87 19.42 30.41
C MET A 145 31.15 19.14 31.88
#